data_AF-A0A059BU82-F1
#
_entry.id   AF-A0A059BU82-F1
#
_cell.length_a   1.000
_cell.length_b   1.000
_cell.length_c   1.000
_cell.angle_alpha   90.00
_cell.angle_beta   90.00
_cell.angle_gamma   90.00
#
_symmetry.space_group_name_H-M   'P 1'
#
loop_
_entity.id
_entity.type
_entity.pdbx_description
1 polymer ?
#
loop_
_entity_poly.entity_id
_entity_poly.type
_entity_poly.pdbx_seq_one_letter_code
_entity_poly.pdbx_strand_id
1 'polypeptide(L)'
;MAAAVAVQFIEKKNLLPVDRESEIGERNRDEGDENGGSRTASKFRSPESAERSEQASNYCADHLHDILAQEWKEAVDKDGWKHRWEAAILRAYERADDAFKDGTNTLERAGSTAVVVVLSDCQIIVGNCGDSRAVLCRGNEAIPLTVDHKPNREDELKRITNAGGKVLYTDCERVQGILSMTRAIGDRFLKPWVISVPEVTFTTRSEDDEFLIMASDGLWDVMTSEEAVTFARLARRRLQNLAIIGYDRLAKVVANCLLARAIKKGSCDNISVIFIDLSVPRRRKKPHREPEANQT
;
A
#
# COMPACT_ATOMS: atom_id res chain seq x y z
N MET A 1 21.21 0.55 13.70
CA MET A 1 19.83 0.18 14.08
C MET A 1 19.01 0.45 12.86
N ALA A 2 18.32 -0.54 12.30
CA ALA A 2 17.31 -0.27 11.29
C ALA A 2 16.17 0.50 11.97
N ALA A 3 15.76 1.62 11.39
CA ALA A 3 14.51 2.25 11.76
C ALA A 3 13.44 1.63 10.85
N ALA A 4 12.69 0.66 11.37
CA ALA A 4 11.49 0.19 10.70
C ALA A 4 10.43 1.30 10.81
N VAL A 5 10.31 2.13 9.78
CA VAL A 5 9.24 3.13 9.66
C VAL A 5 8.86 3.25 8.19
N ALA A 6 7.76 2.59 7.82
CA ALA A 6 6.58 3.20 7.21
C ALA A 6 5.62 2.07 6.83
N VAL A 7 4.37 2.25 7.22
CA VAL A 7 3.30 1.27 7.13
C VAL A 7 2.11 2.01 6.53
N GLN A 8 1.71 1.65 5.32
CA GLN A 8 0.58 2.27 4.65
C GLN A 8 -0.49 1.23 4.32
N PHE A 9 -1.73 1.51 4.73
CA PHE A 9 -2.92 0.74 4.39
C PHE A 9 -4.03 1.68 3.94
N ILE A 10 -4.67 1.38 2.81
CA ILE A 10 -5.97 1.97 2.46
C ILE A 10 -6.89 0.93 1.83
N GLU A 11 -8.15 1.09 2.24
CA GLU A 11 -9.46 0.59 1.81
C GLU A 11 -9.66 0.14 0.36
N LYS A 12 -10.56 -0.84 0.22
CA LYS A 12 -10.90 -1.57 -1.00
C LYS A 12 -12.25 -1.17 -1.60
N LYS A 13 -12.36 -1.08 -2.92
CA LYS A 13 -13.65 -1.06 -3.62
C LYS A 13 -14.36 -2.43 -3.59
N ASN A 14 -15.25 -2.64 -2.62
CA ASN A 14 -16.28 -3.69 -2.70
C ASN A 14 -17.45 -3.17 -3.55
N LEU A 15 -17.58 -3.67 -4.77
CA LEU A 15 -18.84 -3.55 -5.53
C LEU A 15 -19.71 -4.74 -5.14
N LEU A 16 -20.84 -4.48 -4.48
CA LEU A 16 -21.91 -5.48 -4.41
C LEU A 16 -22.52 -5.64 -5.81
N PRO A 17 -22.91 -6.85 -6.23
CA PRO A 17 -23.92 -6.98 -7.27
C PRO A 17 -25.14 -6.18 -6.82
N VAL A 18 -25.65 -5.30 -7.66
CA VAL A 18 -26.97 -4.72 -7.44
C VAL A 18 -27.95 -5.89 -7.58
N ASP A 19 -28.55 -6.32 -6.48
CA ASP A 19 -29.68 -7.25 -6.53
C ASP A 19 -30.79 -6.57 -7.34
N ARG A 20 -30.94 -6.98 -8.61
CA ARG A 20 -32.07 -6.57 -9.45
C ARG A 20 -33.32 -7.37 -9.07
N GLU A 21 -33.74 -7.33 -7.82
CA GLU A 21 -35.06 -7.84 -7.44
C GLU A 21 -35.63 -7.01 -6.29
N SER A 22 -36.27 -5.88 -6.62
CA SER A 22 -37.44 -5.31 -5.90
C SER A 22 -37.81 -3.89 -6.36
N GLU A 23 -37.97 -3.68 -7.67
CA GLU A 23 -38.80 -2.56 -8.16
C GLU A 23 -39.74 -3.06 -9.27
N ILE A 24 -40.64 -3.98 -8.88
CA ILE A 24 -41.93 -4.12 -9.56
C ILE A 24 -42.94 -3.40 -8.68
N GLY A 25 -43.10 -2.10 -8.96
CA GLY A 25 -44.17 -1.25 -8.45
C GLY A 25 -44.71 -0.44 -9.63
N GLU A 26 -45.89 -0.84 -10.10
CA GLU A 26 -46.56 -0.34 -11.29
C GLU A 26 -46.90 1.17 -11.28
N ARG A 27 -46.91 1.76 -12.49
CA ARG A 27 -47.76 2.90 -12.98
C ARG A 27 -47.39 4.31 -12.46
N ASN A 28 -47.33 5.40 -13.24
CA ASN A 28 -47.93 5.78 -14.52
C ASN A 28 -47.09 6.86 -15.26
N ARG A 29 -47.34 6.95 -16.58
CA ARG A 29 -46.97 7.94 -17.61
C ARG A 29 -46.67 9.39 -17.18
N ASP A 30 -45.63 9.99 -17.76
CA ASP A 30 -45.73 11.14 -18.70
C ASP A 30 -44.41 11.40 -19.45
N GLU A 31 -44.55 12.03 -20.62
CA GLU A 31 -43.62 12.13 -21.76
C GLU A 31 -42.44 13.11 -21.59
N GLY A 32 -41.39 12.89 -22.40
CA GLY A 32 -40.46 13.92 -22.88
C GLY A 32 -39.13 14.06 -22.14
N ASP A 33 -38.03 13.58 -22.74
CA ASP A 33 -37.02 14.43 -23.39
C ASP A 33 -35.80 13.56 -23.78
N GLU A 34 -35.44 13.60 -25.06
CA GLU A 34 -34.22 12.97 -25.58
C GLU A 34 -33.02 13.85 -25.20
N ASN A 35 -32.20 13.39 -24.25
CA ASN A 35 -30.81 13.80 -24.22
C ASN A 35 -29.96 12.66 -23.66
N GLY A 36 -29.24 11.99 -24.56
CA GLY A 36 -28.32 10.88 -24.28
C GLY A 36 -27.09 11.34 -23.48
N GLY A 37 -27.30 11.63 -22.20
CA GLY A 37 -26.22 11.72 -21.22
C GLY A 37 -25.79 10.33 -20.81
N SER A 38 -24.59 9.91 -21.25
CA SER A 38 -23.88 8.77 -20.67
C SER A 38 -23.73 9.02 -19.17
N ARG A 39 -24.62 8.43 -18.35
CA ARG A 39 -24.51 8.43 -16.90
C ARG A 39 -23.28 7.58 -16.58
N THR A 40 -22.15 8.24 -16.38
CA THR A 40 -21.02 7.64 -15.68
C THR A 40 -21.55 7.14 -14.35
N ALA A 41 -21.62 5.82 -14.19
CA ALA A 41 -22.01 5.21 -12.93
C ALA A 41 -21.00 5.69 -11.88
N SER A 42 -21.39 6.67 -11.06
CA SER A 42 -20.61 7.06 -9.90
C SER A 42 -20.46 5.82 -9.05
N LYS A 43 -19.21 5.43 -8.78
CA LYS A 43 -18.84 4.22 -8.06
C LYS A 43 -19.27 4.37 -6.60
N PHE A 44 -20.55 4.14 -6.31
CA PHE A 44 -21.13 4.33 -4.99
C PHE A 44 -20.84 3.10 -4.14
N ARG A 45 -20.27 3.32 -2.95
CA ARG A 45 -19.89 2.29 -2.00
C ARG A 45 -20.89 2.27 -0.86
N SER A 46 -21.35 1.10 -0.41
CA SER A 46 -22.25 1.04 0.74
C SER A 46 -21.47 1.41 2.02
N PRO A 47 -22.06 2.16 2.97
CA PRO A 47 -21.40 2.56 4.21
C PRO A 47 -20.80 1.38 4.99
N GLU A 48 -21.54 0.26 5.05
CA GLU A 48 -21.12 -0.96 5.74
C GLU A 48 -19.86 -1.60 5.10
N SER A 49 -19.68 -1.46 3.79
CA SER A 49 -18.49 -1.98 3.11
C SER A 49 -17.25 -1.10 3.29
N ALA A 50 -17.44 0.19 3.56
CA ALA A 50 -16.37 1.14 3.91
C ALA A 50 -15.86 0.83 5.33
N GLU A 51 -16.77 0.77 6.29
CA GLU A 51 -16.46 0.48 7.70
C GLU A 51 -15.68 -0.83 7.88
N ARG A 52 -16.08 -1.90 7.17
CA ARG A 52 -15.37 -3.20 7.22
C ARG A 52 -13.94 -3.12 6.67
N SER A 53 -13.70 -2.34 5.62
CA SER A 53 -12.34 -2.23 5.07
C SER A 53 -11.45 -1.34 5.93
N GLU A 54 -12.02 -0.34 6.57
CA GLU A 54 -11.35 0.51 7.55
C GLU A 54 -10.83 -0.31 8.75
N GLN A 55 -11.62 -1.28 9.23
CA GLN A 55 -11.20 -2.18 10.33
C GLN A 55 -9.94 -2.97 9.98
N ALA A 56 -9.85 -3.54 8.77
CA ALA A 56 -8.68 -4.30 8.34
C ALA A 56 -7.44 -3.41 8.17
N SER A 57 -7.59 -2.22 7.59
CA SER A 57 -6.48 -1.28 7.45
C SER A 57 -5.98 -0.75 8.80
N ASN A 58 -6.89 -0.45 9.73
CA ASN A 58 -6.53 0.03 11.06
C ASN A 58 -5.82 -1.06 11.87
N TYR A 59 -6.34 -2.29 11.84
CA TYR A 59 -5.67 -3.44 12.46
C TYR A 59 -4.23 -3.58 11.97
N CYS A 60 -4.02 -3.53 10.65
CA CYS A 60 -2.67 -3.66 10.14
C CYS A 60 -1.79 -2.45 10.50
N ALA A 61 -2.34 -1.22 10.51
CA ALA A 61 -1.63 0.00 10.91
C ALA A 61 -1.12 -0.10 12.35
N ASP A 62 -1.98 -0.58 13.25
CA ASP A 62 -1.72 -0.65 14.68
C ASP A 62 -0.83 -1.84 15.06
N HIS A 63 -0.84 -2.94 14.29
CA HIS A 63 -0.21 -4.19 14.73
C HIS A 63 0.90 -4.74 13.82
N LEU A 64 0.88 -4.50 12.51
CA LEU A 64 1.80 -5.20 11.59
C LEU A 64 3.27 -4.89 11.86
N HIS A 65 3.59 -3.66 12.25
CA HIS A 65 4.96 -3.26 12.59
C HIS A 65 5.47 -3.94 13.86
N ASP A 66 4.63 -4.08 14.87
CA ASP A 66 4.97 -4.77 16.12
C ASP A 66 5.12 -6.28 15.92
N ILE A 67 4.22 -6.87 15.13
CA ILE A 67 4.32 -8.28 14.72
C ILE A 67 5.64 -8.49 13.97
N LEU A 68 5.96 -7.66 12.97
CA LEU A 68 7.22 -7.74 12.23
C LEU A 68 8.44 -7.63 13.15
N ALA A 69 8.40 -6.72 14.13
CA ALA A 69 9.49 -6.57 15.10
C ALA A 69 9.66 -7.81 15.99
N GLN A 70 8.58 -8.51 16.34
CA GLN A 70 8.62 -9.80 17.06
C GLN A 70 9.18 -10.91 16.17
N GLU A 71 8.63 -11.08 14.97
CA GLU A 71 9.06 -12.10 14.01
C GLU A 71 10.53 -11.95 13.62
N TRP A 72 11.03 -10.72 13.54
CA TRP A 72 12.45 -10.44 13.30
C TRP A 72 13.35 -10.85 14.46
N LYS A 73 12.90 -10.67 15.71
CA LYS A 73 13.65 -11.09 16.91
C LYS A 73 13.77 -12.61 17.00
N GLU A 74 12.69 -13.31 16.64
CA GLU A 74 12.61 -14.78 16.66
C GLU A 74 13.28 -15.43 15.44
N ALA A 75 13.41 -14.69 14.34
CA ALA A 75 14.08 -15.17 13.14
C ALA A 75 15.56 -15.52 13.40
N VAL A 76 15.92 -16.78 13.20
CA VAL A 76 17.31 -17.25 13.26
C VAL A 76 18.00 -16.94 11.93
N ASP A 77 19.22 -16.41 12.00
CA ASP A 77 20.07 -16.13 10.84
C ASP A 77 20.78 -17.40 10.36
N LYS A 78 20.02 -18.35 9.81
CA LYS A 78 20.58 -19.62 9.30
C LYS A 78 21.21 -19.47 7.91
N ASP A 79 20.63 -18.60 7.07
CA ASP A 79 20.97 -18.49 5.64
C ASP A 79 21.32 -17.04 5.21
N GLY A 80 21.63 -16.18 6.18
CA GLY A 80 22.04 -14.79 5.94
C GLY A 80 20.93 -13.76 6.18
N TRP A 81 21.34 -12.51 6.35
CA TRP A 81 20.46 -11.41 6.76
C TRP A 81 19.26 -11.18 5.83
N LYS A 82 19.40 -11.43 4.52
CA LYS A 82 18.29 -11.33 3.56
C LYS A 82 17.22 -12.38 3.83
N HIS A 83 17.63 -13.64 3.95
CA HIS A 83 16.72 -14.73 4.26
C HIS A 83 16.02 -14.52 5.60
N ARG A 84 16.74 -14.00 6.60
CA ARG A 84 16.15 -13.64 7.89
C ARG A 84 15.03 -12.60 7.74
N TRP A 85 15.22 -11.57 6.92
CA TRP A 85 14.23 -10.50 6.73
C TRP A 85 13.05 -10.98 5.92
N GLU A 86 13.30 -11.74 4.85
CA GLU A 86 12.27 -12.37 4.05
C GLU A 86 11.39 -13.26 4.91
N ALA A 87 11.98 -14.15 5.71
CA ALA A 87 11.26 -15.04 6.61
C ALA A 87 10.47 -14.28 7.69
N ALA A 88 11.03 -13.19 8.24
CA ALA A 88 10.33 -12.35 9.22
C ALA A 88 9.12 -11.62 8.61
N ILE A 89 9.26 -11.08 7.39
CA ILE A 89 8.17 -10.39 6.69
C ILE A 89 7.06 -11.38 6.30
N LEU A 90 7.43 -12.55 5.74
CA LEU A 90 6.46 -13.59 5.39
C LEU A 90 5.65 -14.02 6.62
N ARG A 91 6.32 -14.35 7.73
CA ARG A 91 5.63 -14.73 8.98
C ARG A 91 4.81 -13.60 9.58
N ALA A 92 5.25 -12.35 9.46
CA ALA A 92 4.50 -11.22 9.99
C ALA A 92 3.15 -11.04 9.27
N TYR A 93 3.15 -11.19 7.95
CA TYR A 93 1.92 -11.10 7.15
C TYR A 93 1.01 -12.31 7.39
N GLU A 94 1.57 -13.52 7.50
CA GLU A 94 0.83 -14.73 7.86
C GLU A 94 0.18 -14.57 9.25
N ARG A 95 0.95 -14.17 10.26
CA ARG A 95 0.45 -13.97 11.63
C ARG A 95 -0.57 -12.84 11.72
N ALA A 96 -0.42 -11.77 10.94
CA ALA A 96 -1.40 -10.69 10.88
C ALA A 96 -2.72 -11.16 10.22
N ASP A 97 -2.65 -11.90 9.11
CA ASP A 97 -3.82 -12.50 8.45
C ASP A 97 -4.52 -13.52 9.36
N ASP A 98 -3.75 -14.26 10.15
CA ASP A 98 -4.23 -15.25 11.09
C ASP A 98 -4.88 -14.62 12.32
N ALA A 99 -4.31 -13.57 12.87
CA ALA A 99 -4.88 -12.88 14.03
C ALA A 99 -6.09 -12.01 13.66
N PHE A 100 -6.21 -11.55 12.42
CA PHE A 100 -7.42 -10.87 11.91
C PHE A 100 -8.64 -11.81 11.78
N LYS A 101 -8.51 -13.10 12.11
CA LYS A 101 -9.58 -14.11 11.99
C LYS A 101 -10.66 -14.04 13.08
N ASP A 102 -10.46 -13.35 14.20
CA ASP A 102 -11.33 -13.55 15.38
C ASP A 102 -12.60 -12.67 15.42
N GLY A 103 -13.76 -13.32 15.31
CA GLY A 103 -14.91 -13.00 16.15
C GLY A 103 -16.31 -12.89 15.51
N THR A 104 -16.46 -12.55 14.23
CA THR A 104 -17.79 -12.34 13.60
C THR A 104 -17.79 -12.58 12.08
N ASN A 105 -18.90 -13.12 11.52
CA ASN A 105 -19.10 -13.31 10.07
C ASN A 105 -18.95 -12.00 9.25
N THR A 106 -19.02 -10.83 9.90
CA THR A 106 -18.89 -9.51 9.28
C THR A 106 -17.45 -9.20 8.82
N LEU A 107 -16.43 -9.82 9.43
CA LEU A 107 -15.02 -9.60 9.08
C LEU A 107 -14.53 -10.46 7.91
N GLU A 108 -15.29 -11.46 7.47
CA GLU A 108 -14.84 -12.34 6.37
C GLU A 108 -14.56 -11.58 5.07
N ARG A 109 -15.28 -10.46 4.85
CA ARG A 109 -15.14 -9.57 3.69
C ARG A 109 -14.27 -8.34 3.96
N ALA A 110 -13.75 -8.21 5.17
CA ALA A 110 -12.80 -7.16 5.53
C ALA A 110 -11.40 -7.60 5.10
N GLY A 111 -10.65 -6.67 4.51
CA GLY A 111 -9.27 -6.94 4.14
C GLY A 111 -8.54 -5.67 3.72
N SER A 112 -7.22 -5.76 3.65
CA SER A 112 -6.35 -4.61 3.39
C SER A 112 -5.13 -4.98 2.54
N THR A 113 -4.68 -4.01 1.75
CA THR A 113 -3.36 -4.08 1.09
C THR A 113 -2.29 -3.58 2.02
N ALA A 114 -1.12 -4.18 1.96
CA ALA A 114 -0.07 -3.96 2.92
C ALA A 114 1.27 -3.76 2.22
N VAL A 115 1.76 -2.52 2.21
CA VAL A 115 3.14 -2.21 1.83
C VAL A 115 3.92 -1.72 3.05
N VAL A 116 4.99 -2.44 3.39
CA VAL A 116 5.87 -2.14 4.52
C VAL A 116 7.26 -1.84 4.00
N VAL A 117 7.86 -0.75 4.48
CA VAL A 117 9.26 -0.41 4.20
C VAL A 117 10.07 -0.41 5.49
N VAL A 118 11.12 -1.23 5.52
CA VAL A 118 12.14 -1.21 6.57
C VAL A 118 13.36 -0.46 6.05
N LEU A 119 13.71 0.63 6.73
CA LEU A 119 14.84 1.48 6.38
C LEU A 119 16.01 1.24 7.33
N SER A 120 17.17 1.01 6.75
CA SER A 120 18.44 1.00 7.47
C SER A 120 19.41 2.00 6.86
N ASP A 121 20.61 2.11 7.43
CA ASP A 121 21.66 3.01 6.91
C ASP A 121 22.13 2.62 5.50
N CYS A 122 21.99 1.34 5.11
CA CYS A 122 22.52 0.81 3.84
C CYS A 122 21.51 0.03 2.99
N GLN A 123 20.33 -0.30 3.51
CA GLN A 123 19.33 -1.12 2.82
C GLN A 123 17.92 -0.53 2.98
N ILE A 124 17.15 -0.64 1.91
CA ILE A 124 15.70 -0.48 1.85
C ILE A 124 15.14 -1.89 1.61
N ILE A 125 14.27 -2.35 2.52
CA ILE A 125 13.64 -3.67 2.42
C ILE A 125 12.15 -3.44 2.35
N VAL A 126 11.48 -4.01 1.35
CA VAL A 126 10.05 -3.77 1.12
C VAL A 126 9.31 -5.10 1.10
N GLY A 127 8.23 -5.20 1.87
CA GLY A 127 7.24 -6.26 1.75
C GLY A 127 5.95 -5.69 1.15
N ASN A 128 5.44 -6.27 0.06
CA ASN A 128 4.19 -5.84 -0.56
C ASN A 128 3.19 -6.99 -0.68
N CYS A 129 1.96 -6.77 -0.23
CA CYS A 129 0.82 -7.66 -0.45
C CYS A 129 -0.38 -6.81 -0.89
N GLY A 130 -0.63 -6.74 -2.19
CA GLY A 130 -1.67 -5.90 -2.78
C GLY A 130 -1.15 -4.98 -3.89
N ASP A 131 -1.94 -3.95 -4.19
CA ASP A 131 -1.73 -2.97 -5.26
C ASP A 131 -1.40 -1.55 -4.76
N SER A 132 -1.12 -1.41 -3.47
CA SER A 132 -0.29 -0.30 -3.00
C SER A 132 1.13 -0.44 -3.57
N ARG A 133 1.80 0.69 -3.80
CA ARG A 133 3.13 0.70 -4.44
C ARG A 133 4.13 1.58 -3.69
N ALA A 134 5.38 1.12 -3.65
CA ALA A 134 6.53 1.89 -3.18
C ALA A 134 7.47 2.20 -4.34
N VAL A 135 7.88 3.47 -4.46
CA VAL A 135 8.75 3.98 -5.53
C VAL A 135 9.87 4.81 -4.92
N LEU A 136 11.12 4.49 -5.28
CA LEU A 136 12.33 5.21 -4.91
C LEU A 136 12.66 6.26 -5.98
N CYS A 137 13.00 7.47 -5.54
CA CYS A 137 13.66 8.45 -6.39
C CYS A 137 15.18 8.34 -6.20
N ARG A 138 15.91 7.92 -7.23
CA ARG A 138 17.37 7.86 -7.26
C ARG A 138 17.90 8.66 -8.45
N GLY A 139 18.65 9.72 -8.19
CA GLY A 139 19.31 10.46 -9.27
C GLY A 139 18.38 10.98 -10.39
N ASN A 140 17.15 11.40 -10.06
CA ASN A 140 16.04 11.73 -10.98
C ASN A 140 15.18 10.57 -11.51
N GLU A 141 15.57 9.33 -11.28
CA GLU A 141 14.85 8.18 -11.81
C GLU A 141 13.83 7.66 -10.79
N ALA A 142 12.66 7.27 -11.30
CA ALA A 142 11.66 6.54 -10.53
C ALA A 142 11.98 5.05 -10.62
N ILE A 143 12.31 4.44 -9.48
CA ILE A 143 12.62 3.02 -9.37
C ILE A 143 11.50 2.37 -8.55
N PRO A 144 10.56 1.66 -9.18
CA PRO A 144 9.57 0.87 -8.45
C PRO A 144 10.27 -0.19 -7.59
N LEU A 145 9.97 -0.20 -6.29
CA LEU A 145 10.48 -1.21 -5.36
C LEU A 145 9.52 -2.40 -5.20
N THR A 146 8.30 -2.26 -5.74
CA THR A 146 7.22 -3.23 -5.68
C THR A 146 6.56 -3.35 -7.04
N VAL A 147 5.97 -4.50 -7.31
CA VAL A 147 5.05 -4.70 -8.45
C VAL A 147 3.67 -4.97 -7.88
N ASP A 148 2.66 -4.28 -8.42
CA ASP A 148 1.29 -4.37 -7.93
C ASP A 148 0.74 -5.79 -8.16
N HIS A 149 0.04 -6.31 -7.15
CA HIS A 149 -0.64 -7.61 -7.23
C HIS A 149 -2.03 -7.44 -7.86
N LYS A 150 -2.04 -7.22 -9.18
CA LYS A 150 -3.27 -7.02 -9.99
C LYS A 150 -3.67 -8.31 -10.73
N PRO A 151 -4.97 -8.56 -10.98
CA PRO A 151 -5.43 -9.78 -11.64
C PRO A 151 -4.97 -9.96 -13.09
N ASN A 152 -4.49 -8.89 -13.74
CA ASN A 152 -3.92 -8.92 -15.08
C ASN A 152 -2.40 -9.22 -15.10
N ARG A 153 -1.74 -9.32 -13.94
CA ARG A 153 -0.33 -9.76 -13.85
C ARG A 153 -0.26 -11.25 -14.17
N GLU A 154 0.55 -11.64 -15.15
CA GLU A 154 0.49 -12.99 -15.73
C GLU A 154 0.70 -14.13 -14.72
N ASP A 155 1.63 -13.98 -13.80
CA ASP A 155 1.94 -14.96 -12.75
C ASP A 155 0.80 -15.06 -11.73
N GLU A 156 0.19 -13.94 -11.34
CA GLU A 156 -0.95 -13.91 -10.44
C GLU A 156 -2.21 -14.48 -11.10
N LEU A 157 -2.45 -14.17 -12.37
CA LEU A 157 -3.53 -14.77 -13.15
C LEU A 157 -3.38 -16.29 -13.21
N LYS A 158 -2.19 -16.79 -13.53
CA LYS A 158 -1.87 -18.23 -13.55
C LYS A 158 -2.06 -18.85 -12.16
N ARG A 159 -1.61 -18.19 -11.10
CA ARG A 159 -1.78 -18.65 -9.72
C ARG A 159 -3.27 -18.82 -9.36
N ILE A 160 -4.09 -17.83 -9.71
CA ILE A 160 -5.53 -17.84 -9.43
C ILE A 160 -6.23 -18.94 -10.24
N THR A 161 -5.96 -19.05 -11.54
CA THR A 161 -6.61 -20.05 -12.41
C THR A 161 -6.19 -21.47 -12.05
N ASN A 162 -4.92 -21.71 -11.70
CA ASN A 162 -4.44 -23.00 -11.23
C ASN A 162 -5.09 -23.42 -9.90
N ALA A 163 -5.50 -22.46 -9.06
CA ALA A 163 -6.26 -22.70 -7.84
C ALA A 163 -7.79 -22.81 -8.08
N GLY A 164 -8.23 -22.97 -9.34
CA GLY A 164 -9.64 -23.07 -9.72
C GLY A 164 -10.41 -21.74 -9.66
N GLY A 165 -9.71 -20.62 -9.47
CA GLY A 165 -10.30 -19.29 -9.44
C GLY A 165 -10.57 -18.72 -10.83
N LYS A 166 -11.37 -17.66 -10.88
CA LYS A 166 -11.67 -16.92 -12.11
C LYS A 166 -11.31 -15.45 -11.95
N VAL A 167 -10.84 -14.85 -13.03
CA VAL A 167 -10.70 -13.39 -13.15
C VAL A 167 -11.75 -12.93 -14.15
N LEU A 168 -12.64 -12.05 -13.70
CA LEU A 168 -13.76 -11.53 -14.48
C LEU A 168 -13.59 -10.03 -14.67
N TYR A 169 -13.96 -9.53 -15.85
CA TYR A 169 -13.97 -8.11 -16.14
C TYR A 169 -15.34 -7.52 -15.82
N THR A 170 -15.38 -6.45 -15.02
CA THR A 170 -16.62 -5.69 -14.76
C THR A 170 -16.42 -4.24 -15.16
N ASP A 171 -15.51 -3.57 -14.46
CA ASP A 171 -14.98 -2.23 -14.73
C ASP A 171 -13.44 -2.25 -14.83
N CYS A 172 -12.85 -3.24 -14.16
CA CYS A 172 -11.47 -3.68 -14.21
C CYS A 172 -11.47 -5.20 -13.99
N GLU A 173 -10.32 -5.85 -14.16
CA GLU A 173 -10.15 -7.26 -13.83
C GLU A 173 -10.29 -7.48 -12.32
N ARG A 174 -11.14 -8.45 -11.96
CA ARG A 174 -11.44 -8.77 -10.56
C ARG A 174 -11.41 -10.27 -10.29
N VAL A 175 -10.79 -10.67 -9.18
CA VAL A 175 -10.83 -12.05 -8.66
C VAL A 175 -12.26 -12.39 -8.27
N GLN A 176 -12.80 -13.44 -8.88
CA GLN A 176 -14.20 -13.86 -8.81
C GLN A 176 -15.21 -12.76 -9.15
N GLY A 177 -14.80 -11.74 -9.91
CA GLY A 177 -15.64 -10.57 -10.19
C GLY A 177 -15.79 -9.60 -9.01
N ILE A 178 -15.08 -9.82 -7.90
CA ILE A 178 -15.26 -9.06 -6.65
C ILE A 178 -14.07 -8.12 -6.41
N LEU A 179 -12.85 -8.65 -6.34
CA LEU A 179 -11.69 -7.91 -5.84
C LEU A 179 -10.67 -7.55 -6.93
N SER A 180 -10.27 -6.28 -7.04
CA SER A 180 -9.34 -5.78 -8.06
C SER A 180 -7.85 -5.96 -7.73
N MET A 181 -7.54 -6.70 -6.67
CA MET A 181 -6.19 -7.15 -6.32
C MET A 181 -6.18 -8.64 -6.02
N THR A 182 -5.01 -9.26 -6.11
CA THR A 182 -4.84 -10.71 -6.02
C THR A 182 -4.23 -11.16 -4.70
N ARG A 183 -3.70 -10.23 -3.90
CA ARG A 183 -3.11 -10.49 -2.59
C ARG A 183 -3.58 -9.44 -1.58
N ALA A 184 -3.89 -9.87 -0.37
CA ALA A 184 -4.34 -9.01 0.72
C ALA A 184 -4.28 -9.76 2.07
N ILE A 185 -4.18 -9.00 3.15
CA ILE A 185 -4.45 -9.49 4.52
C ILE A 185 -5.97 -9.43 4.72
N GLY A 186 -6.56 -10.50 5.25
CA GLY A 186 -8.02 -10.64 5.35
C GLY A 186 -8.63 -11.27 4.10
N ASP A 187 -9.78 -10.74 3.64
CA ASP A 187 -10.59 -11.23 2.51
C ASP A 187 -10.79 -12.75 2.53
N ARG A 188 -11.12 -13.27 3.72
CA ARG A 188 -11.22 -14.70 4.00
C ARG A 188 -12.10 -15.42 2.98
N PHE A 189 -13.19 -14.78 2.58
CA PHE A 189 -14.16 -15.32 1.61
C PHE A 189 -13.60 -15.56 0.20
N LEU A 190 -12.45 -14.96 -0.15
CA LEU A 190 -11.77 -15.13 -1.44
C LEU A 190 -10.54 -16.04 -1.36
N LYS A 191 -10.23 -16.60 -0.18
CA LYS A 191 -9.19 -17.62 -0.06
C LYS A 191 -9.72 -18.93 -0.71
N PRO A 192 -8.91 -19.65 -1.51
CA PRO A 192 -7.45 -19.54 -1.63
C PRO A 192 -6.96 -18.64 -2.78
N TRP A 193 -7.83 -17.95 -3.52
CA TRP A 193 -7.44 -17.15 -4.69
C TRP A 193 -6.74 -15.85 -4.31
N VAL A 194 -7.21 -15.21 -3.23
CA VAL A 194 -6.53 -14.07 -2.61
C VAL A 194 -5.68 -14.59 -1.46
N ILE A 195 -4.37 -14.34 -1.51
CA ILE A 195 -3.40 -14.81 -0.51
C ILE A 195 -2.77 -13.65 0.24
N SER A 196 -2.37 -13.87 1.49
CA SER A 196 -1.68 -12.88 2.33
C SER A 196 -0.15 -12.94 2.19
N VAL A 197 0.38 -13.65 1.19
CA VAL A 197 1.81 -13.87 1.00
C VAL A 197 2.46 -12.65 0.32
N PRO A 198 3.31 -11.86 1.02
CA PRO A 198 3.96 -10.70 0.43
C PRO A 198 5.09 -11.11 -0.53
N GLU A 199 5.40 -10.21 -1.46
CA GLU A 199 6.68 -10.21 -2.19
C GLU A 199 7.67 -9.31 -1.46
N VAL A 200 8.90 -9.79 -1.29
CA VAL A 200 9.97 -9.07 -0.56
C VAL A 200 11.07 -8.64 -1.52
N THR A 201 11.42 -7.36 -1.49
CA THR A 201 12.52 -6.79 -2.28
C THR A 201 13.58 -6.16 -1.39
N PHE A 202 14.82 -6.18 -1.89
CA PHE A 202 16.00 -5.66 -1.19
C PHE A 202 16.74 -4.69 -2.11
N THR A 203 16.91 -3.45 -1.66
CA THR A 203 17.61 -2.41 -2.43
C THR A 203 18.71 -1.78 -1.58
N THR A 204 19.95 -1.89 -2.05
CA THR A 204 21.08 -1.18 -1.44
C THR A 204 20.92 0.31 -1.64
N ARG A 205 21.10 1.08 -0.57
CA ARG A 205 21.02 2.54 -0.59
C ARG A 205 22.23 3.14 -1.30
N SER A 206 21.98 4.19 -2.07
CA SER A 206 22.99 5.05 -2.68
C SER A 206 22.96 6.45 -2.04
N GLU A 207 24.01 7.23 -2.23
CA GLU A 207 24.01 8.66 -1.92
C GLU A 207 23.08 9.46 -2.86
N ASP A 208 22.78 8.90 -4.03
CA ASP A 208 21.82 9.46 -4.99
C ASP A 208 20.35 9.23 -4.61
N ASP A 209 20.08 8.50 -3.52
CA ASP A 209 18.73 8.26 -3.03
C ASP A 209 18.15 9.53 -2.41
N GLU A 210 17.12 10.07 -3.04
CA GLU A 210 16.54 11.35 -2.64
C GLU A 210 15.35 11.19 -1.70
N PHE A 211 14.39 10.33 -2.05
CA PHE A 211 13.18 10.10 -1.28
C PHE A 211 12.46 8.81 -1.72
N LEU A 212 11.53 8.35 -0.88
CA LEU A 212 10.57 7.28 -1.20
C LEU A 212 9.15 7.83 -1.22
N ILE A 213 8.34 7.32 -2.13
CA ILE A 213 6.89 7.51 -2.16
C ILE A 213 6.25 6.14 -1.96
N MET A 214 5.44 5.99 -0.92
CA MET A 214 4.46 4.92 -0.81
C MET A 214 3.09 5.53 -1.02
N ALA A 215 2.23 4.88 -1.79
CA ALA A 215 0.84 5.30 -1.92
C ALA A 215 -0.09 4.12 -2.23
N SER A 216 -1.39 4.34 -2.02
CA SER A 216 -2.45 3.46 -2.54
C SER A 216 -2.64 3.64 -4.04
N ASP A 217 -3.38 2.73 -4.65
CA ASP A 217 -3.85 2.82 -6.03
C ASP A 217 -4.63 4.12 -6.31
N GLY A 218 -5.28 4.73 -5.32
CA GLY A 218 -5.87 6.06 -5.45
C GLY A 218 -4.90 7.14 -5.98
N LEU A 219 -3.59 7.02 -5.75
CA LEU A 219 -2.57 7.82 -6.43
C LEU A 219 -2.16 7.20 -7.78
N TRP A 220 -1.85 5.90 -7.78
CA TRP A 220 -1.20 5.22 -8.91
C TRP A 220 -2.11 4.96 -10.11
N ASP A 221 -3.42 4.93 -9.91
CA ASP A 221 -4.43 4.80 -10.97
C ASP A 221 -4.47 6.05 -11.86
N VAL A 222 -4.04 7.21 -11.34
CA VAL A 222 -4.07 8.49 -12.06
C VAL A 222 -2.69 9.08 -12.33
N MET A 223 -1.64 8.55 -11.72
CA MET A 223 -0.26 9.03 -11.88
C MET A 223 0.72 7.87 -12.08
N THR A 224 1.57 7.97 -13.09
CA THR A 224 2.69 7.02 -13.24
C THR A 224 3.76 7.26 -12.16
N SER A 225 4.61 6.26 -11.94
CA SER A 225 5.75 6.36 -11.01
C SER A 225 6.66 7.55 -11.36
N GLU A 226 6.93 7.75 -12.64
CA GLU A 226 7.78 8.83 -13.19
C GLU A 226 7.12 10.20 -13.00
N GLU A 227 5.82 10.31 -13.26
CA GLU A 227 5.06 11.55 -13.04
C GLU A 227 5.07 11.93 -11.55
N ALA A 228 4.80 10.97 -10.66
CA ALA A 228 4.77 11.19 -9.22
C ALA A 228 6.13 11.62 -8.67
N VAL A 229 7.21 10.92 -9.05
CA VAL A 229 8.58 11.27 -8.66
C VAL A 229 8.97 12.65 -9.19
N THR A 230 8.73 12.93 -10.47
CA THR A 230 9.05 14.23 -11.08
C THR A 230 8.33 15.37 -10.35
N PHE A 231 7.03 15.19 -10.09
CA PHE A 231 6.21 16.18 -9.40
C PHE A 231 6.66 16.38 -7.94
N ALA A 232 6.88 15.30 -7.19
CA ALA A 232 7.34 15.35 -5.80
C ALA A 232 8.72 16.01 -5.68
N ARG A 233 9.64 15.68 -6.60
CA ARG A 233 10.97 16.28 -6.65
C ARG A 233 10.93 17.78 -6.90
N LEU A 234 10.07 18.24 -7.81
CA LEU A 234 9.87 19.66 -8.07
C LEU A 234 9.28 20.39 -6.85
N ALA A 235 8.26 19.81 -6.22
CA ALA A 235 7.65 20.36 -5.01
C ALA A 235 8.68 20.45 -3.87
N ARG A 236 9.42 19.37 -3.62
CA ARG A 236 10.49 19.30 -2.62
C ARG A 236 11.55 20.38 -2.84
N ARG A 237 12.10 20.50 -4.06
CA ARG A 237 13.11 21.53 -4.39
C ARG A 237 12.61 22.95 -4.18
N ARG A 238 11.37 23.25 -4.60
CA ARG A 238 10.76 24.58 -4.38
C ARG A 238 10.64 24.90 -2.90
N LEU A 239 10.18 23.96 -2.09
CA LEU A 239 9.99 24.15 -0.65
C LEU A 239 11.32 24.29 0.10
N GLN A 240 12.34 23.51 -0.29
CA GLN A 240 13.70 23.63 0.27
C GLN A 240 14.30 25.02 0.00
N ASN A 241 14.16 25.53 -1.23
CA ASN A 241 14.69 26.85 -1.60
C ASN A 241 14.05 28.01 -0.84
N LEU A 242 12.81 27.85 -0.39
CA LEU A 242 12.13 28.87 0.39
C LEU A 242 12.64 28.94 1.85
N ALA A 243 13.37 27.91 2.33
CA ALA A 243 13.91 27.81 3.69
C ALA A 243 12.87 27.96 4.84
N ILE A 244 11.58 27.81 4.53
CA ILE A 244 10.47 28.14 5.46
C ILE A 244 10.18 26.99 6.45
N ILE A 245 10.63 25.76 6.16
CA ILE A 245 10.02 24.56 6.72
C ILE A 245 11.08 23.52 7.15
N GLY A 246 10.97 23.02 8.40
CA GLY A 246 11.77 21.87 8.87
C GLY A 246 11.41 20.55 8.16
N TYR A 247 12.33 19.59 8.13
CA TYR A 247 12.24 18.35 7.34
C TYR A 247 10.91 17.58 7.50
N ASP A 248 10.39 17.43 8.72
CA ASP A 248 9.13 16.70 8.95
C ASP A 248 7.93 17.37 8.26
N ARG A 249 7.91 18.71 8.29
CA ARG A 249 6.84 19.48 7.64
C ARG A 249 7.06 19.53 6.13
N LEU A 250 8.29 19.44 5.62
CA LEU A 250 8.57 19.30 4.18
C LEU A 250 7.94 18.02 3.63
N ALA A 251 8.23 16.87 4.26
CA ALA A 251 7.71 15.58 3.83
C ALA A 251 6.17 15.58 3.80
N LYS A 252 5.54 16.10 4.85
CA LYS A 252 4.08 16.23 4.93
C LYS A 252 3.49 17.11 3.82
N VAL A 253 4.11 18.26 3.53
CA VAL A 253 3.63 19.15 2.46
C VAL A 253 3.76 18.49 1.09
N VAL A 254 4.88 17.80 0.81
CA VAL A 254 5.06 17.08 -0.46
C VAL A 254 4.03 15.96 -0.63
N ALA A 255 3.77 15.18 0.42
CA ALA A 255 2.71 14.16 0.42
C ALA A 255 1.33 14.78 0.12
N ASN A 256 0.99 15.91 0.75
CA ASN A 256 -0.25 16.63 0.48
C ASN A 256 -0.33 17.17 -0.95
N CYS A 257 0.79 17.61 -1.53
CA CYS A 257 0.83 18.02 -2.94
C CYS A 257 0.53 16.85 -3.88
N LEU A 258 1.07 15.66 -3.60
CA LEU A 258 0.78 14.45 -4.38
C LEU A 258 -0.71 14.06 -4.28
N LEU A 259 -1.27 14.09 -3.06
CA LEU A 259 -2.69 13.84 -2.83
C LEU A 259 -3.57 14.83 -3.61
N ALA A 260 -3.29 16.14 -3.50
CA ALA A 260 -4.04 17.16 -4.24
C ALA A 260 -3.90 17.01 -5.76
N ARG A 261 -2.72 16.57 -6.24
CA ARG A 261 -2.47 16.31 -7.65
C ARG A 261 -3.31 15.13 -8.17
N ALA A 262 -3.45 14.06 -7.38
CA ALA A 262 -4.28 12.90 -7.69
C ALA A 262 -5.77 13.27 -7.76
N ILE A 263 -6.28 14.02 -6.78
CA ILE A 263 -7.66 14.54 -6.80
C ILE A 263 -7.89 15.39 -8.06
N LYS A 264 -6.96 16.29 -8.38
CA LYS A 264 -7.05 17.13 -9.59
C LYS A 264 -7.01 16.32 -10.89
N LYS A 265 -6.38 15.14 -10.90
CA LYS A 265 -6.40 14.22 -12.04
C LYS A 265 -7.69 13.39 -12.13
N GLY A 266 -8.61 13.53 -11.18
CA GLY A 266 -9.89 12.82 -11.17
C GLY A 266 -9.83 11.48 -10.47
N SER A 267 -8.92 11.29 -9.50
CA SER A 267 -8.98 10.13 -8.63
C SER A 267 -10.29 10.15 -7.84
N CYS A 268 -11.04 9.05 -7.97
CA CYS A 268 -12.33 8.83 -7.29
C CYS A 268 -12.19 7.79 -6.18
N ASP A 269 -10.97 7.55 -5.70
CA ASP A 269 -10.67 6.58 -4.65
C ASP A 269 -10.16 7.24 -3.38
N ASN A 270 -10.01 6.45 -2.32
CA ASN A 270 -9.28 6.85 -1.14
C ASN A 270 -7.78 6.99 -1.47
N ILE A 271 -7.19 8.11 -1.07
CA ILE A 271 -5.79 8.44 -1.37
C ILE A 271 -5.05 8.67 -0.06
N SER A 272 -3.96 7.91 0.13
CA SER A 272 -2.96 8.18 1.15
C SER A 272 -1.61 8.11 0.47
N VAL A 273 -0.70 8.90 0.99
CA VAL A 273 0.65 9.02 0.48
C VAL A 273 1.57 9.15 1.68
N ILE A 274 2.57 8.29 1.77
CA ILE A 274 3.70 8.48 2.67
C ILE A 274 4.89 8.92 1.83
N PHE A 275 5.46 10.07 2.21
CA PHE A 275 6.67 10.60 1.61
C PHE A 275 7.80 10.53 2.64
N ILE A 276 8.92 9.90 2.28
CA ILE A 276 10.09 9.75 3.15
C ILE A 276 11.27 10.47 2.49
N ASP A 277 11.71 11.58 3.08
CA ASP A 277 12.92 12.26 2.60
C ASP A 277 14.17 11.48 3.05
N LEU A 278 14.94 10.97 2.09
CA LEU A 278 16.16 10.19 2.35
C LEU A 278 17.42 11.06 2.41
N SER A 279 17.31 12.35 2.08
CA SER A 279 18.43 13.31 2.13
C SER A 279 18.73 13.85 3.53
N VAL A 280 17.94 13.47 4.54
CA VAL A 280 18.18 13.86 5.93
C VAL A 280 19.53 13.29 6.38
N PRO A 281 20.44 14.11 6.95
CA PRO A 281 21.73 13.64 7.41
C PRO A 281 21.58 12.47 8.39
N ARG A 282 22.27 11.37 8.10
CA ARG A 282 22.30 10.19 8.98
C ARG A 282 22.67 10.64 10.39
N ARG A 283 21.90 10.25 11.42
CA ARG A 283 22.28 10.49 12.82
C ARG A 283 23.64 9.81 13.06
N ARG A 284 24.74 10.59 13.02
CA ARG A 284 26.05 10.11 13.43
C ARG A 284 25.94 9.69 14.90
N LYS A 285 26.10 8.39 15.20
CA LYS A 285 26.38 7.98 16.57
C LYS A 285 27.66 8.69 17.00
N LYS A 286 27.63 9.34 18.18
CA LYS A 286 28.88 9.81 18.80
C LYS A 286 29.81 8.59 18.92
N PRO A 287 31.09 8.69 18.54
CA PRO A 287 32.03 7.61 18.80
C PRO A 287 32.00 7.29 20.29
N HIS A 288 31.96 6.01 20.61
CA HIS A 288 32.09 5.53 21.99
C HIS A 288 33.43 6.05 22.50
N ARG A 289 33.43 7.02 23.41
CA ARG A 289 34.66 7.34 24.16
C ARG A 289 34.94 6.13 25.03
N GLU A 290 36.08 5.48 24.82
CA GLU A 290 36.61 4.53 25.80
C GLU A 290 36.86 5.31 27.10
N PRO A 291 36.51 4.76 28.27
CA PRO A 291 36.87 5.39 29.54
C PRO A 291 38.39 5.43 29.65
N GLU A 292 38.94 6.62 29.88
CA GLU A 292 40.35 6.83 30.17
C GLU A 292 40.75 5.91 31.33
N ALA A 293 41.75 5.06 31.08
CA ALA A 293 42.35 4.24 32.12
C ALA A 293 42.99 5.17 33.15
N ASN A 294 42.39 5.24 34.34
CA ASN A 294 43.00 5.88 35.50
C ASN A 294 44.34 5.18 35.77
N GLN A 295 45.44 5.88 35.49
CA GLN A 295 46.76 5.50 35.97
C GLN A 295 46.76 5.68 37.49
N THR A 296 47.04 4.58 38.19
CA THR A 296 47.34 4.55 39.63
C THR A 296 48.84 4.38 39.81
#